data_AF-A0AAU8UZ12-F1
#
_entry.id   AF-A0AAU8UZ12-F1
#
_cell.length_a   1.000
_cell.length_b   1.000
_cell.length_c   1.000
_cell.angle_alpha   90.00
_cell.angle_beta   90.00
_cell.angle_gamma   90.00
#
_symmetry.space_group_name_H-M   'P 1'
#
loop_
_entity.id
_entity.type
_entity.pdbx_description
1 polymer ?
#
loop_
_entity_poly.entity_id
_entity_poly.type
_entity_poly.pdbx_seq_one_letter_code
_entity_poly.pdbx_strand_id
1 'polypeptide(L)'
;MKNRITSLLLLSLSIGSITAQEKKNHEESKMQWFRDAKLGVFIHWGIYSVNGISESWSFFNNYINHDNYMKQLGGFSASRYNPDEWTRLIKESGAKYSVITTRHHDGISLWDSKSDKAITSFKDAAAKEDLIAPFVADLKKAGLKTGLYYSLPDWSHPYYDVNTRTKKRYDIAKDPARWQNFIKYYQGQLSELSVQFKPDLIWFDGDWEHTSAEWQAPQTLANLRKYNPNIIINSRLNNHGDYETPEQGIPVVAPQSKYWELCYTMNDSWGYQPFDRNYKSPNMIVRTLADVISMGGNLLIDIGPKADGSIPAEQVKILENLGRWTKKNSDAIYTTRQGLPFANYRGKSALSADGKKLFLYLEEAKDFAKIYGLTTAPVSAQVIGDSNAKVNYNQDQNGNLILSFANTQFDKDVTVVQLNFSEPVKVTNKITDPAPALQSLLENADAKKSAYEIANQLHKGTNLLDNTGITQDGMDMKIKKTAKTNPEVLNWISKNAEALYETGAGLPDGHYSGMSALSKDKQTLYLFVEGTPTGQIALKGLKNNISRIRIAGEGSIIPHHIYNKLYWSAVPGIVYIDLPKERLDKNLTVIAILLDKPVDLYREKIGAVESNL
;
A
#
# COMPACT_ATOMS: atom_id res chain seq x y z
N MET A 1 23.53 -56.76 41.70
CA MET A 1 22.38 -57.02 40.81
C MET A 1 21.20 -56.23 41.38
N LYS A 2 20.41 -55.39 40.72
CA LYS A 2 20.22 -54.85 39.36
C LYS A 2 19.53 -53.48 39.61
N ASN A 3 20.10 -52.34 39.22
CA ASN A 3 19.93 -51.62 37.95
C ASN A 3 18.53 -51.07 37.63
N ARG A 4 18.51 -49.72 37.53
CA ARG A 4 17.86 -48.85 36.53
C ARG A 4 16.35 -48.59 36.65
N ILE A 5 15.99 -47.30 36.79
CA ILE A 5 15.19 -46.47 35.85
C ILE A 5 15.23 -45.01 36.37
N THR A 6 16.08 -44.18 35.77
CA THR A 6 16.03 -42.70 35.86
C THR A 6 16.60 -42.14 34.56
N SER A 7 15.85 -42.33 33.47
CA SER A 7 16.15 -41.75 32.16
C SER A 7 14.90 -41.81 31.28
N LEU A 8 13.89 -40.97 31.53
CA LEU A 8 12.77 -40.84 30.59
C LEU A 8 12.04 -39.48 30.58
N LEU A 9 12.42 -38.51 31.40
CA LEU A 9 11.72 -37.21 31.45
C LEU A 9 12.37 -36.06 30.65
N LEU A 10 13.52 -36.28 29.99
CA LEU A 10 14.24 -35.24 29.22
C LEU A 10 14.04 -35.33 27.69
N LEU A 11 13.36 -36.36 27.19
CA LEU A 11 13.16 -36.58 25.75
C LEU A 11 11.86 -35.97 25.20
N SER A 12 10.86 -35.66 26.05
CA SER A 12 9.57 -35.11 25.61
C SER A 12 9.59 -33.59 25.40
N LEU A 13 10.41 -32.85 26.16
CA LEU A 13 10.59 -31.40 26.01
C LEU A 13 11.40 -31.02 24.76
N SER A 14 12.33 -31.89 24.32
CA SER A 14 13.15 -31.66 23.13
C SER A 14 12.38 -31.90 21.83
N ILE A 15 11.46 -32.88 21.78
CA ILE A 15 10.65 -33.17 20.58
C ILE A 15 9.67 -32.03 20.26
N GLY A 16 9.06 -31.41 21.28
CA GLY A 16 8.14 -30.27 21.11
C GLY A 16 8.84 -28.99 20.60
N SER A 17 10.07 -28.74 21.05
CA SER A 17 10.87 -27.60 20.56
C SER A 17 11.38 -27.82 19.13
N ILE A 18 11.77 -29.05 18.77
CA ILE A 18 12.22 -29.38 17.41
C ILE A 18 11.08 -29.25 16.39
N THR A 19 9.90 -29.78 16.70
CA THR A 19 8.73 -29.67 15.79
C THR A 19 8.22 -28.23 15.64
N ALA A 20 8.25 -27.42 16.70
CA ALA A 20 7.92 -26.00 16.61
C ALA A 20 8.95 -25.20 15.78
N GLN A 21 10.23 -25.53 15.91
CA GLN A 21 11.31 -24.91 15.14
C GLN A 21 11.29 -25.31 13.66
N GLU A 22 11.03 -26.58 13.34
CA GLU A 22 10.85 -27.06 11.98
C GLU A 22 9.62 -26.43 11.31
N LYS A 23 8.49 -26.34 12.02
CA LYS A 23 7.28 -25.68 11.51
C LYS A 23 7.53 -24.19 11.22
N LYS A 24 8.22 -23.48 12.11
CA LYS A 24 8.59 -22.08 11.92
C LYS A 24 9.53 -21.88 10.73
N ASN A 25 10.55 -22.74 10.59
CA ASN A 25 11.48 -22.69 9.45
C ASN A 25 10.78 -22.97 8.12
N HIS A 26 9.81 -23.90 8.11
CA HIS A 26 8.99 -24.21 6.93
C HIS A 26 8.08 -23.04 6.53
N GLU A 27 7.36 -22.43 7.48
CA GLU A 27 6.52 -21.25 7.23
C GLU A 27 7.34 -20.06 6.72
N GLU A 28 8.54 -19.84 7.26
CA GLU A 28 9.45 -18.80 6.79
C GLU A 28 9.98 -19.08 5.37
N SER A 29 10.29 -20.33 5.05
CA SER A 29 10.71 -20.73 3.70
C SER A 29 9.58 -20.59 2.67
N LYS A 30 8.37 -20.99 3.02
CA LYS A 30 7.17 -20.86 2.19
C LYS A 30 6.90 -19.40 1.80
N MET A 31 6.92 -18.49 2.78
CA MET A 31 6.58 -17.08 2.59
C MET A 31 7.70 -16.25 1.95
N GLN A 32 8.88 -16.84 1.72
CA GLN A 32 10.04 -16.11 1.23
C GLN A 32 9.79 -15.46 -0.14
N TRP A 33 9.28 -16.21 -1.11
CA TRP A 33 9.02 -15.65 -2.45
C TRP A 33 8.02 -14.50 -2.40
N PHE A 34 6.99 -14.63 -1.56
CA PHE A 34 5.95 -13.62 -1.40
C PHE A 34 6.54 -12.35 -0.81
N ARG A 35 7.30 -12.48 0.29
CA ARG A 35 7.98 -11.35 0.92
C ARG A 35 8.95 -10.64 -0.03
N ASP A 36 9.60 -11.38 -0.93
CA ASP A 36 10.59 -10.85 -1.86
C ASP A 36 9.97 -10.25 -3.13
N ALA A 37 8.72 -10.61 -3.46
CA ALA A 37 8.02 -10.23 -4.68
C ALA A 37 7.65 -8.74 -4.74
N LYS A 38 7.15 -8.16 -3.63
CA LYS A 38 6.70 -6.77 -3.44
C LYS A 38 5.57 -6.25 -4.33
N LEU A 39 5.43 -6.76 -5.55
CA LEU A 39 4.49 -6.28 -6.54
C LEU A 39 3.83 -7.47 -7.26
N GLY A 40 2.49 -7.49 -7.25
CA GLY A 40 1.65 -8.38 -8.02
C GLY A 40 0.58 -7.62 -8.79
N VAL A 41 -0.03 -8.28 -9.78
CA VAL A 41 -1.20 -7.74 -10.51
C VAL A 41 -2.45 -8.55 -10.20
N PHE A 42 -3.49 -7.88 -9.71
CA PHE A 42 -4.83 -8.44 -9.54
C PHE A 42 -5.61 -8.28 -10.84
N ILE A 43 -6.51 -9.21 -11.14
CA ILE A 43 -7.39 -9.16 -12.31
C ILE A 43 -8.81 -9.50 -11.88
N HIS A 44 -9.71 -8.52 -11.94
CA HIS A 44 -11.15 -8.72 -11.81
C HIS A 44 -11.80 -8.74 -13.19
N TRP A 45 -12.11 -9.96 -13.65
CA TRP A 45 -12.74 -10.17 -14.94
C TRP A 45 -13.91 -11.15 -14.85
N GLY A 46 -14.98 -10.87 -15.58
CA GLY A 46 -16.21 -11.65 -15.55
C GLY A 46 -17.33 -10.96 -16.31
N ILE A 47 -18.54 -11.53 -16.25
CA ILE A 47 -19.69 -11.07 -17.04
C ILE A 47 -20.11 -9.63 -16.72
N TYR A 48 -19.81 -9.14 -15.52
CA TYR A 48 -20.03 -7.76 -15.10
C TYR A 48 -19.34 -6.71 -16.01
N SER A 49 -18.27 -7.12 -16.71
CA SER A 49 -17.57 -6.25 -17.67
C SER A 49 -18.36 -5.95 -18.95
N VAL A 50 -19.47 -6.67 -19.20
CA VAL A 50 -20.30 -6.49 -20.41
C VAL A 50 -21.07 -5.18 -20.36
N ASN A 51 -21.84 -4.96 -19.30
CA ASN A 51 -22.53 -3.69 -19.09
C ASN A 51 -21.68 -2.70 -18.29
N GLY A 52 -20.52 -3.15 -17.79
CA GLY A 52 -19.59 -2.31 -17.04
C GLY A 52 -20.13 -1.86 -15.69
N ILE A 53 -20.62 -2.83 -14.91
CA ILE A 53 -21.25 -2.63 -13.60
C ILE A 53 -20.46 -3.35 -12.50
N SER A 54 -20.73 -3.04 -11.24
CA SER A 54 -20.03 -3.67 -10.11
C SER A 54 -20.21 -5.19 -10.06
N GLU A 55 -19.14 -5.87 -9.65
CA GLU A 55 -18.91 -7.31 -9.69
C GLU A 55 -19.84 -7.98 -8.67
N SER A 56 -20.93 -8.58 -9.15
CA SER A 56 -21.95 -9.28 -8.36
C SER A 56 -22.77 -8.38 -7.41
N TRP A 57 -22.17 -7.34 -6.85
CA TRP A 57 -22.78 -6.38 -5.94
C TRP A 57 -23.96 -5.63 -6.56
N SER A 58 -23.95 -5.42 -7.88
CA SER A 58 -25.06 -4.74 -8.56
C SER A 58 -26.39 -5.48 -8.39
N PHE A 59 -26.39 -6.82 -8.48
CA PHE A 59 -27.62 -7.60 -8.28
C PHE A 59 -27.83 -7.95 -6.81
N PHE A 60 -26.76 -8.20 -6.05
CA PHE A 60 -26.85 -8.48 -4.63
C PHE A 60 -27.50 -7.34 -3.86
N ASN A 61 -27.19 -6.09 -4.23
CA ASN A 61 -27.80 -4.88 -3.68
C ASN A 61 -29.13 -4.49 -4.34
N ASN A 62 -29.64 -5.30 -5.26
CA ASN A 62 -30.89 -5.08 -6.01
C ASN A 62 -30.92 -3.81 -6.89
N TYR A 63 -29.76 -3.30 -7.34
CA TYR A 63 -29.71 -2.21 -8.34
C TYR A 63 -30.13 -2.71 -9.73
N ILE A 64 -29.95 -4.00 -9.98
CA ILE A 64 -30.46 -4.76 -11.12
C ILE A 64 -30.99 -6.10 -10.61
N ASN A 65 -31.99 -6.68 -11.26
CA ASN A 65 -32.43 -8.03 -10.91
C ASN A 65 -31.44 -9.09 -11.42
N HIS A 66 -31.46 -10.27 -10.79
CA HIS A 66 -30.56 -11.39 -11.09
C HIS A 66 -30.66 -11.83 -12.57
N ASP A 67 -31.87 -11.99 -13.11
CA ASP A 67 -32.07 -12.43 -14.50
C ASP A 67 -31.40 -11.48 -15.51
N ASN A 68 -31.53 -10.16 -15.31
CA ASN A 68 -30.90 -9.17 -16.17
C ASN A 68 -29.37 -9.13 -15.98
N TYR A 69 -28.88 -9.40 -14.76
CA TYR A 69 -27.46 -9.55 -14.52
C TYR A 69 -26.89 -10.75 -15.28
N MET A 70 -27.58 -11.91 -15.24
CA MET A 70 -27.16 -13.14 -15.89
C MET A 70 -27.23 -13.09 -17.42
N LYS A 71 -28.10 -12.25 -18.02
CA LYS A 71 -28.12 -12.01 -19.47
C LYS A 71 -26.78 -11.54 -20.04
N GLN A 72 -25.91 -10.96 -19.20
CA GLN A 72 -24.55 -10.57 -19.60
C GLN A 72 -23.69 -11.75 -20.05
N LEU A 73 -24.00 -13.00 -19.66
CA LEU A 73 -23.35 -14.20 -20.22
C LEU A 73 -23.30 -14.17 -21.75
N GLY A 74 -24.37 -13.70 -22.41
CA GLY A 74 -24.46 -13.62 -23.87
C GLY A 74 -23.57 -12.53 -24.51
N GLY A 75 -23.07 -11.57 -23.73
CA GLY A 75 -22.16 -10.51 -24.21
C GLY A 75 -20.70 -10.72 -23.80
N PHE A 76 -20.42 -11.65 -22.88
CA PHE A 76 -19.08 -11.95 -22.41
C PHE A 76 -18.36 -12.87 -23.40
N SER A 77 -17.73 -12.25 -24.40
CA SER A 77 -17.22 -12.96 -25.58
C SER A 77 -15.75 -13.37 -25.50
N ALA A 78 -14.93 -12.71 -24.69
CA ALA A 78 -13.47 -12.92 -24.67
C ALA A 78 -12.79 -12.85 -26.06
N SER A 79 -13.44 -12.23 -27.06
CA SER A 79 -13.01 -12.32 -28.48
C SER A 79 -11.65 -11.71 -28.82
N ARG A 80 -11.10 -10.90 -27.92
CA ARG A 80 -9.76 -10.27 -27.96
C ARG A 80 -8.91 -10.67 -26.76
N TYR A 81 -9.28 -11.74 -26.05
CA TYR A 81 -8.50 -12.28 -24.94
C TYR A 81 -7.22 -12.91 -25.48
N ASN A 82 -6.09 -12.39 -25.04
CA ASN A 82 -4.77 -12.91 -25.36
C ASN A 82 -3.93 -13.05 -24.08
N PRO A 83 -3.84 -14.25 -23.49
CA PRO A 83 -3.13 -14.46 -22.23
C PRO A 83 -1.63 -14.17 -22.31
N ASP A 84 -1.01 -14.31 -23.48
CA ASP A 84 0.40 -13.96 -23.68
C ASP A 84 0.59 -12.44 -23.57
N GLU A 85 -0.30 -11.64 -24.16
CA GLU A 85 -0.26 -10.18 -24.04
C GLU A 85 -0.49 -9.71 -22.61
N TRP A 86 -1.45 -10.29 -21.90
CA TRP A 86 -1.68 -9.99 -20.48
C TRP A 86 -0.44 -10.32 -19.65
N THR A 87 0.09 -11.54 -19.82
CA THR A 87 1.28 -12.01 -19.10
C THR A 87 2.50 -11.15 -19.39
N ARG A 88 2.69 -10.74 -20.63
CA ARG A 88 3.78 -9.85 -21.05
C ARG A 88 3.67 -8.50 -20.35
N LEU A 89 2.49 -7.87 -20.37
CA LEU A 89 2.25 -6.60 -19.68
C LEU A 89 2.49 -6.70 -18.17
N ILE A 90 2.00 -7.78 -17.53
CA ILE A 90 2.23 -8.05 -16.11
C ILE A 90 3.74 -8.15 -15.82
N LYS A 91 4.47 -8.94 -16.62
CA LYS A 91 5.92 -9.10 -16.45
C LYS A 91 6.68 -7.79 -16.68
N GLU A 92 6.32 -7.03 -17.71
CA GLU A 92 6.94 -5.76 -18.07
C GLU A 92 6.68 -4.66 -17.04
N SER A 93 5.55 -4.71 -16.33
CA SER A 93 5.28 -3.83 -15.18
C SER A 93 6.26 -4.04 -14.01
N GLY A 94 6.94 -5.19 -13.98
CA GLY A 94 7.83 -5.63 -12.91
C GLY A 94 7.15 -6.51 -11.86
N ALA A 95 5.86 -6.81 -11.98
CA ALA A 95 5.20 -7.74 -11.08
C ALA A 95 5.88 -9.13 -11.08
N LYS A 96 5.83 -9.81 -9.93
CA LYS A 96 6.40 -11.16 -9.76
C LYS A 96 5.33 -12.26 -9.67
N TYR A 97 4.08 -11.85 -9.58
CA TYR A 97 2.93 -12.73 -9.46
C TYR A 97 1.68 -12.05 -9.99
N SER A 98 0.66 -12.84 -10.28
CA SER A 98 -0.67 -12.31 -10.59
C SER A 98 -1.74 -13.15 -9.91
N VAL A 99 -2.85 -12.51 -9.54
CA VAL A 99 -4.04 -13.13 -8.97
C VAL A 99 -5.21 -12.82 -9.90
N ILE A 100 -5.91 -13.83 -10.40
CA ILE A 100 -7.08 -13.65 -11.28
C ILE A 100 -8.33 -14.20 -10.61
N THR A 101 -9.46 -13.50 -10.75
CA THR A 101 -10.78 -14.00 -10.34
C THR A 101 -11.15 -15.25 -11.12
N THR A 102 -10.99 -16.44 -10.52
CA THR A 102 -11.51 -17.67 -11.16
C THR A 102 -13.02 -17.72 -11.08
N ARG A 103 -13.58 -17.21 -9.98
CA ARG A 103 -15.01 -17.05 -9.71
C ARG A 103 -15.22 -15.94 -8.69
N HIS A 104 -16.10 -14.98 -9.01
CA HIS A 104 -16.53 -13.93 -8.06
C HIS A 104 -17.84 -14.34 -7.35
N HIS A 105 -18.41 -13.47 -6.51
CA HIS A 105 -19.62 -13.79 -5.73
C HIS A 105 -20.85 -14.12 -6.61
N ASP A 106 -20.84 -13.76 -7.88
CA ASP A 106 -21.89 -14.08 -8.86
C ASP A 106 -21.95 -15.56 -9.23
N GLY A 107 -20.90 -16.34 -8.93
CA GLY A 107 -20.84 -17.77 -9.18
C GLY A 107 -20.36 -18.19 -10.56
N ILE A 108 -20.03 -17.25 -11.46
CA ILE A 108 -19.60 -17.61 -12.81
C ILE A 108 -18.14 -18.04 -12.78
N SER A 109 -17.89 -19.29 -13.15
CA SER A 109 -16.54 -19.87 -13.20
C SER A 109 -15.88 -19.55 -14.55
N LEU A 110 -14.69 -18.96 -14.52
CA LEU A 110 -13.90 -18.65 -15.73
C LEU A 110 -13.18 -19.88 -16.32
N TRP A 111 -13.43 -21.07 -15.79
CA TRP A 111 -12.96 -22.35 -16.33
C TRP A 111 -14.14 -23.33 -16.49
N ASP A 112 -13.92 -24.45 -17.17
CA ASP A 112 -14.92 -25.51 -17.37
C ASP A 112 -15.09 -26.42 -16.13
N SER A 113 -15.62 -25.81 -15.05
CA SER A 113 -15.97 -26.50 -13.81
C SER A 113 -16.89 -27.71 -14.05
N LYS A 114 -16.60 -28.83 -13.39
CA LYS A 114 -17.40 -30.08 -13.48
C LYS A 114 -18.33 -30.27 -12.28
N SER A 115 -18.23 -29.40 -11.27
CA SER A 115 -19.16 -29.40 -10.15
C SER A 115 -20.62 -29.22 -10.60
N ASP A 116 -21.54 -29.87 -9.87
CA ASP A 116 -22.98 -29.84 -10.16
C ASP A 116 -23.50 -28.40 -10.23
N LYS A 117 -24.28 -28.08 -11.28
CA LYS A 117 -24.91 -26.77 -11.53
C LYS A 117 -23.97 -25.57 -11.62
N ALA A 118 -22.67 -25.80 -11.84
CA ALA A 118 -21.73 -24.73 -12.12
C ALA A 118 -22.12 -23.97 -13.41
N ILE A 119 -22.17 -22.64 -13.32
CA ILE A 119 -22.27 -21.74 -14.48
C ILE A 119 -20.86 -21.36 -14.89
N THR A 120 -20.52 -21.49 -16.17
CA THR A 120 -19.15 -21.39 -16.66
C THR A 120 -19.03 -20.51 -17.90
N SER A 121 -17.88 -19.88 -18.07
CA SER A 121 -17.48 -19.23 -19.33
C SER A 121 -17.46 -20.19 -20.53
N PHE A 122 -17.12 -21.47 -20.28
CA PHE A 122 -17.05 -22.52 -21.29
C PHE A 122 -18.42 -22.97 -21.79
N LYS A 123 -19.39 -23.22 -20.90
CA LYS A 123 -20.71 -23.76 -21.27
C LYS A 123 -21.73 -22.67 -21.53
N ASP A 124 -21.74 -21.62 -20.72
CA ASP A 124 -22.88 -20.71 -20.60
C ASP A 124 -22.62 -19.34 -21.24
N ALA A 125 -21.41 -18.80 -21.09
CA ALA A 125 -21.05 -17.50 -21.68
C ALA A 125 -20.84 -17.56 -23.20
N ALA A 126 -20.80 -16.41 -23.86
CA ALA A 126 -20.49 -16.30 -25.28
C ALA A 126 -19.03 -16.66 -25.62
N ALA A 127 -18.13 -16.60 -24.64
CA ALA A 127 -16.73 -16.97 -24.78
C ALA A 127 -16.52 -18.44 -25.22
N LYS A 128 -17.30 -19.38 -24.66
CA LYS A 128 -17.24 -20.81 -24.97
C LYS A 128 -15.85 -21.45 -24.83
N GLU A 129 -15.05 -20.95 -23.89
CA GLU A 129 -13.68 -21.40 -23.66
C GLU A 129 -13.30 -21.39 -22.16
N ASP A 130 -12.21 -22.08 -21.83
CA ASP A 130 -11.56 -22.01 -20.51
C ASP A 130 -10.58 -20.85 -20.52
N LEU A 131 -10.84 -19.85 -19.68
CA LEU A 131 -10.07 -18.62 -19.65
C LEU A 131 -8.93 -18.67 -18.63
N ILE A 132 -8.94 -19.62 -17.68
CA ILE A 132 -7.93 -19.71 -16.62
C ILE A 132 -6.75 -20.55 -17.07
N ALA A 133 -6.99 -21.69 -17.72
CA ALA A 133 -5.92 -22.61 -18.11
C ALA A 133 -4.83 -21.98 -18.99
N PRO A 134 -5.14 -21.26 -20.08
CA PRO A 134 -4.11 -20.67 -20.92
C PRO A 134 -3.35 -19.52 -20.21
N PHE A 135 -4.03 -18.72 -19.38
CA PHE A 135 -3.38 -17.68 -18.57
C PHE A 135 -2.37 -18.26 -17.58
N VAL A 136 -2.76 -19.29 -16.83
CA VAL A 136 -1.86 -19.95 -15.87
C VAL A 136 -0.65 -20.58 -16.58
N ALA A 137 -0.85 -21.14 -17.78
CA ALA A 137 0.25 -21.68 -18.58
C ALA A 137 1.26 -20.58 -18.96
N ASP A 138 0.78 -19.42 -19.42
CA ASP A 138 1.64 -18.30 -19.80
C ASP A 138 2.34 -17.66 -18.59
N LEU A 139 1.65 -17.50 -17.44
CA LEU A 139 2.28 -17.04 -16.20
C LEU A 139 3.48 -17.92 -15.81
N LYS A 140 3.29 -19.24 -15.83
CA LYS A 140 4.35 -20.22 -15.50
C LYS A 140 5.50 -20.15 -16.50
N LYS A 141 5.20 -20.08 -17.79
CA LYS A 141 6.20 -19.90 -18.86
C LYS A 141 7.00 -18.61 -18.69
N ALA A 142 6.35 -17.55 -18.22
CA ALA A 142 6.96 -16.25 -17.96
C ALA A 142 7.81 -16.20 -16.68
N GLY A 143 7.73 -17.22 -15.82
CA GLY A 143 8.40 -17.30 -14.52
C GLY A 143 7.67 -16.52 -13.41
N LEU A 144 6.39 -16.21 -13.60
CA LEU A 144 5.55 -15.52 -12.62
C LEU A 144 4.89 -16.54 -11.69
N LYS A 145 4.70 -16.15 -10.42
CA LYS A 145 3.97 -16.95 -9.45
C LYS A 145 2.46 -16.90 -9.74
N THR A 146 1.80 -18.03 -9.60
CA THR A 146 0.37 -18.20 -9.94
C THR A 146 -0.50 -18.02 -8.72
N GLY A 147 -1.31 -16.95 -8.71
CA GLY A 147 -2.37 -16.73 -7.74
C GLY A 147 -3.76 -16.89 -8.37
N LEU A 148 -4.69 -17.48 -7.63
CA LEU A 148 -6.09 -17.59 -8.03
C LEU A 148 -6.99 -16.98 -6.95
N TYR A 149 -7.85 -16.06 -7.34
CA TYR A 149 -8.91 -15.56 -6.45
C TYR A 149 -10.10 -16.50 -6.51
N TYR A 150 -10.64 -16.82 -5.34
CA TYR A 150 -11.82 -17.66 -5.21
C TYR A 150 -12.80 -17.09 -4.18
N SER A 151 -13.97 -16.71 -4.65
CA SER A 151 -15.08 -16.31 -3.79
C SER A 151 -15.66 -17.51 -3.04
N LEU A 152 -15.78 -17.46 -1.70
CA LEU A 152 -16.50 -18.48 -0.92
C LEU A 152 -18.01 -18.43 -1.17
N PRO A 153 -18.68 -17.25 -1.14
CA PRO A 153 -20.06 -17.11 -1.55
C PRO A 153 -20.26 -17.43 -3.04
N ASP A 154 -21.46 -17.93 -3.33
CA ASP A 154 -21.95 -18.05 -4.70
C ASP A 154 -23.43 -17.67 -4.69
N TRP A 155 -23.70 -16.38 -4.86
CA TRP A 155 -25.04 -15.81 -4.76
C TRP A 155 -25.96 -16.24 -5.90
N SER A 156 -25.47 -16.94 -6.93
CA SER A 156 -26.32 -17.55 -7.97
C SER A 156 -26.60 -19.01 -7.72
N HIS A 157 -25.79 -19.70 -6.91
CA HIS A 157 -25.90 -21.14 -6.76
C HIS A 157 -27.15 -21.55 -5.96
N PRO A 158 -27.95 -22.50 -6.46
CA PRO A 158 -29.16 -22.92 -5.76
C PRO A 158 -28.87 -23.62 -4.43
N TYR A 159 -27.66 -24.15 -4.20
CA TYR A 159 -27.32 -24.70 -2.88
C TYR A 159 -26.86 -23.66 -1.87
N TYR A 160 -26.57 -22.42 -2.26
CA TYR A 160 -26.17 -21.37 -1.32
C TYR A 160 -27.39 -20.74 -0.63
N ASP A 161 -27.29 -20.45 0.67
CA ASP A 161 -28.43 -19.95 1.45
C ASP A 161 -28.70 -18.46 1.19
N VAL A 162 -27.69 -17.62 0.98
CA VAL A 162 -27.86 -16.18 0.70
C VAL A 162 -28.06 -15.93 -0.80
N ASN A 163 -29.10 -15.17 -1.17
CA ASN A 163 -29.40 -14.83 -2.57
C ASN A 163 -29.07 -13.37 -2.89
N THR A 164 -29.60 -12.45 -2.09
CA THR A 164 -29.34 -11.02 -2.19
C THR A 164 -29.18 -10.48 -0.77
N ARG A 165 -28.75 -9.22 -0.65
CA ARG A 165 -28.59 -8.54 0.63
C ARG A 165 -29.81 -8.65 1.55
N THR A 166 -31.01 -8.71 0.97
CA THR A 166 -32.29 -8.71 1.70
C THR A 166 -33.01 -10.05 1.68
N LYS A 167 -32.45 -11.09 1.03
CA LYS A 167 -33.13 -12.36 0.82
C LYS A 167 -32.22 -13.56 1.03
N LYS A 168 -32.56 -14.40 2.02
CA LYS A 168 -32.11 -15.78 2.11
C LYS A 168 -33.06 -16.73 1.35
N ARG A 169 -32.51 -17.79 0.77
CA ARG A 169 -33.22 -18.91 0.14
C ARG A 169 -33.75 -19.89 1.18
N TYR A 170 -32.97 -20.15 2.22
CA TYR A 170 -33.30 -21.08 3.30
C TYR A 170 -32.44 -20.81 4.54
N ASP A 171 -32.74 -21.50 5.63
CA ASP A 171 -31.95 -21.53 6.86
C ASP A 171 -31.18 -22.85 6.91
N ILE A 172 -29.85 -22.79 7.08
CA ILE A 172 -28.96 -23.96 7.09
C ILE A 172 -29.39 -24.96 8.17
N ALA A 173 -29.91 -24.50 9.31
CA ALA A 173 -30.38 -25.40 10.37
C ALA A 173 -31.62 -26.22 9.95
N LYS A 174 -32.40 -25.73 8.99
CA LYS A 174 -33.62 -26.38 8.48
C LYS A 174 -33.38 -27.25 7.26
N ASP A 175 -32.31 -27.00 6.50
CA ASP A 175 -31.92 -27.78 5.34
C ASP A 175 -30.38 -27.99 5.28
N PRO A 176 -29.82 -28.73 6.24
CA PRO A 176 -28.37 -28.96 6.31
C PRO A 176 -27.86 -29.78 5.13
N ALA A 177 -28.70 -30.63 4.52
CA ALA A 177 -28.33 -31.43 3.36
C ALA A 177 -28.04 -30.55 2.14
N ARG A 178 -28.85 -29.51 1.91
CA ARG A 178 -28.61 -28.53 0.84
C ARG A 178 -27.31 -27.76 1.07
N TRP A 179 -27.01 -27.36 2.29
CA TRP A 179 -25.73 -26.73 2.62
C TRP A 179 -24.55 -27.68 2.38
N GLN A 180 -24.64 -28.95 2.79
CA GLN A 180 -23.58 -29.92 2.50
C GLN A 180 -23.35 -30.14 1.00
N ASN A 181 -24.38 -30.04 0.17
CA ASN A 181 -24.20 -30.05 -1.28
C ASN A 181 -23.43 -28.81 -1.78
N PHE A 182 -23.63 -27.64 -1.16
CA PHE A 182 -22.83 -26.45 -1.44
C PHE A 182 -21.37 -26.62 -1.03
N ILE A 183 -21.11 -27.17 0.16
CA ILE A 183 -19.76 -27.49 0.61
C ILE A 183 -19.06 -28.42 -0.38
N LYS A 184 -19.74 -29.48 -0.81
CA LYS A 184 -19.21 -30.42 -1.82
C LYS A 184 -18.92 -29.70 -3.15
N TYR A 185 -19.80 -28.82 -3.58
CA TYR A 185 -19.65 -28.03 -4.81
C TYR A 185 -18.39 -27.16 -4.80
N TYR A 186 -18.21 -26.32 -3.78
CA TYR A 186 -17.09 -25.38 -3.74
C TYR A 186 -15.76 -26.08 -3.43
N GLN A 187 -15.73 -27.10 -2.55
CA GLN A 187 -14.51 -27.89 -2.33
C GLN A 187 -14.13 -28.73 -3.56
N GLY A 188 -15.12 -29.16 -4.35
CA GLY A 188 -14.91 -29.78 -5.65
C GLY A 188 -14.20 -28.85 -6.62
N GLN A 189 -14.69 -27.61 -6.75
CA GLN A 189 -14.06 -26.58 -7.58
C GLN A 189 -12.62 -26.25 -7.15
N LEU A 190 -12.39 -26.07 -5.84
CA LEU A 190 -11.04 -25.85 -5.32
C LEU A 190 -10.10 -27.03 -5.61
N SER A 191 -10.63 -28.26 -5.60
CA SER A 191 -9.87 -29.46 -5.96
C SER A 191 -9.53 -29.49 -7.44
N GLU A 192 -10.47 -29.14 -8.34
CA GLU A 192 -10.22 -29.01 -9.78
C GLU A 192 -9.08 -28.03 -10.05
N LEU A 193 -9.19 -26.80 -9.53
CA LEU A 193 -8.16 -25.76 -9.67
C LEU A 193 -6.82 -26.21 -9.10
N SER A 194 -6.81 -26.87 -7.94
CA SER A 194 -5.59 -27.34 -7.29
C SER A 194 -4.90 -28.48 -8.05
N VAL A 195 -5.67 -29.43 -8.59
CA VAL A 195 -5.14 -30.55 -9.40
C VAL A 195 -4.53 -30.01 -10.68
N GLN A 196 -5.26 -29.14 -11.39
CA GLN A 196 -4.88 -28.67 -12.71
C GLN A 196 -3.72 -27.67 -12.63
N PHE A 197 -3.76 -26.74 -11.66
CA PHE A 197 -2.86 -25.60 -11.66
C PHE A 197 -1.80 -25.64 -10.56
N LYS A 198 -2.04 -26.34 -9.44
CA LYS A 198 -1.14 -26.32 -8.26
C LYS A 198 -0.67 -24.87 -7.94
N PRO A 199 -1.58 -23.92 -7.71
CA PRO A 199 -1.24 -22.51 -7.61
C PRO A 199 -0.30 -22.24 -6.43
N ASP A 200 0.52 -21.19 -6.55
CA ASP A 200 1.38 -20.71 -5.47
C ASP A 200 0.57 -19.99 -4.38
N LEU A 201 -0.55 -19.38 -4.76
CA LEU A 201 -1.42 -18.58 -3.88
C LEU A 201 -2.91 -18.80 -4.19
N ILE A 202 -3.74 -18.92 -3.14
CA ILE A 202 -5.20 -18.75 -3.25
C ILE A 202 -5.61 -17.52 -2.45
N TRP A 203 -6.32 -16.62 -3.11
CA TRP A 203 -6.86 -15.41 -2.52
C TRP A 203 -8.37 -15.62 -2.30
N PHE A 204 -8.76 -15.95 -1.07
CA PHE A 204 -10.17 -16.14 -0.72
C PHE A 204 -10.88 -14.81 -0.47
N ASP A 205 -12.19 -14.80 -0.66
CA ASP A 205 -13.03 -13.67 -0.33
C ASP A 205 -14.42 -14.11 0.11
N GLY A 206 -15.13 -13.24 0.83
CA GLY A 206 -16.51 -13.51 1.24
C GLY A 206 -16.67 -14.43 2.45
N ASP A 207 -15.67 -14.51 3.33
CA ASP A 207 -15.73 -15.35 4.53
C ASP A 207 -16.68 -14.82 5.62
N TRP A 208 -17.16 -13.58 5.50
CA TRP A 208 -18.00 -12.88 6.48
C TRP A 208 -19.44 -13.40 6.60
N GLU A 209 -19.97 -14.15 5.62
CA GLU A 209 -21.37 -14.61 5.65
C GLU A 209 -21.58 -15.84 6.55
N HIS A 210 -20.53 -16.61 6.83
CA HIS A 210 -20.60 -17.82 7.64
C HIS A 210 -19.37 -18.01 8.53
N THR A 211 -19.54 -18.81 9.58
CA THR A 211 -18.46 -19.14 10.50
C THR A 211 -17.44 -20.09 9.85
N SER A 212 -16.21 -20.11 10.40
CA SER A 212 -15.16 -21.07 10.01
C SER A 212 -15.63 -22.53 10.01
N ALA A 213 -16.53 -22.89 10.94
CA ALA A 213 -17.08 -24.23 11.06
C ALA A 213 -18.07 -24.56 9.95
N GLU A 214 -18.99 -23.64 9.64
CA GLU A 214 -19.94 -23.79 8.52
C GLU A 214 -19.21 -23.88 7.19
N TRP A 215 -18.19 -23.03 7.00
CA TRP A 215 -17.33 -23.07 5.83
C TRP A 215 -16.48 -24.34 5.75
N GLN A 216 -16.26 -25.07 6.85
CA GLN A 216 -15.26 -26.14 6.93
C GLN A 216 -13.85 -25.66 6.55
N ALA A 217 -13.50 -24.42 6.93
CA ALA A 217 -12.23 -23.79 6.57
C ALA A 217 -10.98 -24.65 6.89
N PRO A 218 -10.88 -25.36 8.04
CA PRO A 218 -9.74 -26.25 8.30
C PRO A 218 -9.61 -27.39 7.30
N GLN A 219 -10.73 -27.98 6.87
CA GLN A 219 -10.74 -29.05 5.87
C GLN A 219 -10.35 -28.52 4.50
N THR A 220 -10.85 -27.35 4.13
CA THR A 220 -10.48 -26.66 2.88
C THR A 220 -8.98 -26.41 2.82
N LEU A 221 -8.40 -25.84 3.88
CA LEU A 221 -6.95 -25.65 3.96
C LEU A 221 -6.17 -26.97 3.85
N ALA A 222 -6.61 -28.01 4.55
CA ALA A 222 -5.98 -29.33 4.48
C ALA A 222 -6.04 -29.92 3.06
N ASN A 223 -7.16 -29.74 2.35
CA ASN A 223 -7.30 -30.22 0.97
C ASN A 223 -6.39 -29.47 -0.01
N LEU A 224 -6.28 -28.15 0.10
CA LEU A 224 -5.34 -27.37 -0.72
C LEU A 224 -3.89 -27.80 -0.51
N ARG A 225 -3.50 -28.01 0.76
CA ARG A 225 -2.14 -28.43 1.14
C ARG A 225 -1.76 -29.84 0.66
N LYS A 226 -2.73 -30.71 0.35
CA LYS A 226 -2.45 -32.00 -0.29
C LYS A 226 -1.85 -31.83 -1.70
N TYR A 227 -2.28 -30.81 -2.43
CA TYR A 227 -1.83 -30.57 -3.80
C TYR A 227 -0.59 -29.67 -3.87
N ASN A 228 -0.52 -28.66 -2.99
CA ASN A 228 0.66 -27.84 -2.81
C ASN A 228 0.88 -27.56 -1.31
N PRO A 229 1.83 -28.25 -0.64
CA PRO A 229 2.08 -28.04 0.79
C PRO A 229 2.59 -26.62 1.12
N ASN A 230 3.06 -25.89 0.11
CA ASN A 230 3.59 -24.53 0.21
C ASN A 230 2.59 -23.46 -0.27
N ILE A 231 1.32 -23.80 -0.51
CA ILE A 231 0.31 -22.85 -0.99
C ILE A 231 0.10 -21.70 -0.01
N ILE A 232 0.21 -20.46 -0.46
CA ILE A 232 -0.04 -19.26 0.34
C ILE A 232 -1.53 -18.91 0.31
N ILE A 233 -2.10 -18.59 1.45
CA ILE A 233 -3.52 -18.24 1.62
C ILE A 233 -3.61 -16.87 2.29
N ASN A 234 -4.50 -16.00 1.84
CA ASN A 234 -4.77 -14.72 2.52
C ASN A 234 -5.60 -14.92 3.80
N SER A 235 -5.74 -13.87 4.62
CA SER A 235 -6.47 -13.93 5.90
C SER A 235 -7.97 -14.28 5.79
N ARG A 236 -8.56 -14.15 4.60
CA ARG A 236 -10.01 -14.28 4.33
C ARG A 236 -10.50 -15.72 4.15
N LEU A 237 -9.93 -16.64 4.93
CA LEU A 237 -10.45 -17.99 5.13
C LEU A 237 -10.74 -18.16 6.63
N ASN A 238 -11.51 -17.23 7.21
CA ASN A 238 -11.86 -17.16 8.63
C ASN A 238 -10.64 -17.31 9.57
N ASN A 239 -9.58 -16.52 9.35
CA ASN A 239 -8.33 -16.52 10.14
C ASN A 239 -7.39 -17.73 9.93
N HIS A 240 -7.57 -18.53 8.88
CA HIS A 240 -6.66 -19.64 8.51
C HIS A 240 -5.60 -19.24 7.46
N GLY A 241 -5.35 -17.93 7.29
CA GLY A 241 -4.43 -17.36 6.30
C GLY A 241 -2.99 -17.18 6.80
N ASP A 242 -2.09 -16.95 5.84
CA ASP A 242 -0.66 -16.71 6.05
C ASP A 242 -0.28 -15.21 6.06
N TYR A 243 -1.16 -14.32 5.59
CA TYR A 243 -0.92 -12.87 5.50
C TYR A 243 -2.21 -12.04 5.57
N GLU A 244 -2.09 -10.78 6.02
CA GLU A 244 -3.22 -9.83 6.11
C GLU A 244 -3.46 -9.07 4.79
N THR A 245 -4.71 -8.69 4.52
CA THR A 245 -5.12 -8.01 3.28
C THR A 245 -5.80 -6.66 3.56
N PRO A 246 -5.06 -5.58 3.91
CA PRO A 246 -5.61 -4.24 3.83
C PRO A 246 -6.11 -3.97 2.41
N GLU A 247 -7.27 -3.32 2.28
CA GLU A 247 -7.96 -3.11 1.02
C GLU A 247 -8.23 -1.63 0.82
N GLN A 248 -7.76 -1.05 -0.30
CA GLN A 248 -7.91 0.35 -0.73
C GLN A 248 -7.27 1.41 0.18
N GLY A 249 -7.34 1.27 1.50
CA GLY A 249 -6.69 2.14 2.47
C GLY A 249 -5.21 1.82 2.59
N ILE A 250 -4.34 2.69 2.08
CA ILE A 250 -2.90 2.60 2.36
C ILE A 250 -2.70 2.76 3.87
N PRO A 251 -2.07 1.80 4.57
CA PRO A 251 -1.85 1.92 5.99
C PRO A 251 -1.08 3.20 6.35
N VAL A 252 -1.49 3.84 7.43
CA VAL A 252 -0.76 5.00 7.99
C VAL A 252 0.55 4.53 8.61
N VAL A 253 0.52 3.36 9.25
CA VAL A 253 1.68 2.71 9.87
C VAL A 253 1.76 1.27 9.43
N ALA A 254 2.94 0.67 9.55
CA ALA A 254 3.14 -0.72 9.18
C ALA A 254 2.15 -1.64 9.93
N PRO A 255 1.45 -2.54 9.21
CA PRO A 255 0.64 -3.59 9.81
C PRO A 255 1.42 -4.43 10.83
N GLN A 256 0.72 -4.96 11.83
CA GLN A 256 1.33 -5.81 12.87
C GLN A 256 1.70 -7.19 12.32
N SER A 257 0.95 -7.68 11.33
CA SER A 257 1.29 -8.93 10.67
C SER A 257 2.64 -8.84 9.97
N LYS A 258 3.45 -9.89 10.14
CA LYS A 258 4.76 -10.04 9.48
C LYS A 258 4.64 -10.01 7.95
N TYR A 259 3.52 -10.51 7.43
CA TYR A 259 3.22 -10.53 6.00
C TYR A 259 1.86 -9.89 5.75
N TRP A 260 1.82 -8.97 4.81
CA TRP A 260 0.59 -8.30 4.42
C TRP A 260 0.70 -7.80 2.97
N GLU A 261 -0.44 -7.64 2.33
CA GLU A 261 -0.56 -7.20 0.95
C GLU A 261 -1.72 -6.21 0.82
N LEU A 262 -1.42 -5.02 0.31
CA LEU A 262 -2.44 -4.05 -0.06
C LEU A 262 -3.01 -4.42 -1.43
N CYS A 263 -4.27 -4.82 -1.48
CA CYS A 263 -5.00 -4.89 -2.74
C CYS A 263 -5.56 -3.48 -3.08
N TYR A 264 -5.32 -3.05 -4.32
CA TYR A 264 -5.48 -1.64 -4.69
C TYR A 264 -5.96 -1.49 -6.13
N THR A 265 -7.00 -0.69 -6.36
CA THR A 265 -7.53 -0.42 -7.71
C THR A 265 -6.82 0.76 -8.35
N MET A 266 -6.82 0.81 -9.68
CA MET A 266 -6.29 1.98 -10.41
C MET A 266 -7.28 3.15 -10.41
N ASN A 267 -8.58 2.88 -10.48
CA ASN A 267 -9.68 3.84 -10.33
C ASN A 267 -10.51 3.46 -9.08
N ASP A 268 -11.81 3.72 -9.03
CA ASP A 268 -12.67 3.41 -7.88
C ASP A 268 -13.39 2.05 -8.01
N SER A 269 -13.04 1.25 -9.02
CA SER A 269 -13.67 -0.03 -9.37
C SER A 269 -12.65 -1.16 -9.51
N TRP A 270 -13.02 -2.38 -9.15
CA TRP A 270 -12.22 -3.60 -9.37
C TRP A 270 -12.37 -4.10 -10.83
N GLY A 271 -13.59 -4.43 -11.22
CA GLY A 271 -13.94 -4.78 -12.58
C GLY A 271 -14.10 -3.56 -13.48
N TYR A 272 -14.18 -3.82 -14.78
CA TYR A 272 -14.34 -2.78 -15.78
C TYR A 272 -15.62 -1.97 -15.58
N GLN A 273 -15.48 -0.67 -15.32
CA GLN A 273 -16.59 0.30 -15.35
C GLN A 273 -16.25 1.47 -16.29
N PRO A 274 -16.95 1.61 -17.45
CA PRO A 274 -16.58 2.58 -18.48
C PRO A 274 -16.79 4.05 -18.09
N PHE A 275 -17.58 4.30 -17.04
CA PHE A 275 -17.86 5.64 -16.53
C PHE A 275 -16.98 6.03 -15.35
N ASP A 276 -16.29 5.07 -14.73
CA ASP A 276 -15.29 5.35 -13.71
C ASP A 276 -13.97 5.76 -14.37
N ARG A 277 -13.81 7.08 -14.49
CA ARG A 277 -12.61 7.73 -15.05
C ARG A 277 -11.69 8.29 -13.98
N ASN A 278 -11.93 8.01 -12.70
CA ASN A 278 -11.15 8.54 -11.59
C ASN A 278 -9.83 7.77 -11.38
N TYR A 279 -9.04 7.65 -12.45
CA TYR A 279 -7.77 6.93 -12.44
C TYR A 279 -6.72 7.68 -11.64
N LYS A 280 -6.07 6.95 -10.74
CA LYS A 280 -4.85 7.38 -10.06
C LYS A 280 -3.74 7.56 -11.10
N SER A 281 -2.94 8.60 -10.93
CA SER A 281 -1.81 8.83 -11.83
C SER A 281 -0.70 7.79 -11.61
N PRO A 282 0.17 7.52 -12.61
CA PRO A 282 1.33 6.66 -12.42
C PRO A 282 2.23 7.07 -11.25
N ASN A 283 2.36 8.38 -10.98
CA ASN A 283 3.09 8.91 -9.84
C ASN A 283 2.50 8.42 -8.52
N MET A 284 1.17 8.47 -8.36
CA MET A 284 0.48 7.97 -7.16
C MET A 284 0.71 6.47 -6.96
N ILE A 285 0.69 5.66 -8.03
CA ILE A 285 0.93 4.22 -7.95
C ILE A 285 2.37 3.91 -7.53
N VAL A 286 3.37 4.59 -8.10
CA VAL A 286 4.77 4.42 -7.70
C VAL A 286 5.00 4.84 -6.24
N ARG A 287 4.39 5.95 -5.80
CA ARG A 287 4.46 6.39 -4.41
C ARG A 287 3.76 5.44 -3.44
N THR A 288 2.66 4.84 -3.86
CA THR A 288 1.95 3.78 -3.11
C THR A 288 2.83 2.54 -2.96
N LEU A 289 3.51 2.12 -4.04
CA LEU A 289 4.46 1.02 -3.97
C LEU A 289 5.61 1.34 -3.00
N ALA A 290 6.16 2.56 -3.03
CA ALA A 290 7.19 2.99 -2.08
C ALA A 290 6.69 3.01 -0.62
N ASP A 291 5.45 3.46 -0.37
CA ASP A 291 4.80 3.38 0.95
C ASP A 291 4.76 1.94 1.44
N VAL A 292 4.22 1.04 0.61
CA VAL A 292 4.02 -0.37 0.95
C VAL A 292 5.36 -1.07 1.22
N ILE A 293 6.37 -0.85 0.38
CA ILE A 293 7.71 -1.40 0.59
C ILE A 293 8.31 -0.86 1.90
N SER A 294 8.15 0.44 2.17
CA SER A 294 8.72 1.06 3.38
C SER A 294 8.15 0.48 4.67
N MET A 295 6.92 -0.03 4.61
CA MET A 295 6.21 -0.72 5.68
C MET A 295 6.33 -2.26 5.59
N GLY A 296 7.14 -2.77 4.67
CA GLY A 296 7.50 -4.19 4.53
C GLY A 296 6.52 -5.07 3.77
N GLY A 297 5.43 -4.52 3.22
CA GLY A 297 4.35 -5.28 2.57
C GLY A 297 4.55 -5.50 1.07
N ASN A 298 3.49 -6.04 0.45
CA ASN A 298 3.33 -6.18 -0.99
C ASN A 298 2.18 -5.32 -1.53
N LEU A 299 2.30 -4.81 -2.75
CA LEU A 299 1.23 -4.16 -3.48
C LEU A 299 0.66 -5.12 -4.51
N LEU A 300 -0.64 -5.38 -4.45
CA LEU A 300 -1.39 -6.10 -5.46
C LEU A 300 -2.28 -5.11 -6.21
N ILE A 301 -1.76 -4.59 -7.33
CA ILE A 301 -2.43 -3.56 -8.15
C ILE A 301 -3.40 -4.21 -9.13
N ASP A 302 -4.64 -3.75 -9.15
CA ASP A 302 -5.71 -4.37 -9.92
C ASP A 302 -5.88 -3.81 -11.33
N ILE A 303 -6.28 -4.68 -12.26
CA ILE A 303 -6.81 -4.34 -13.58
C ILE A 303 -8.20 -4.96 -13.76
N GLY A 304 -9.06 -4.22 -14.48
CA GLY A 304 -10.40 -4.64 -14.86
C GLY A 304 -10.53 -4.72 -16.39
N PRO A 305 -10.28 -5.88 -17.02
CA PRO A 305 -10.40 -6.07 -18.46
C PRO A 305 -11.85 -5.95 -18.95
N LYS A 306 -12.01 -5.55 -20.22
CA LYS A 306 -13.33 -5.46 -20.89
C LYS A 306 -13.89 -6.85 -21.19
N ALA A 307 -15.18 -6.95 -21.50
CA ALA A 307 -15.84 -8.22 -21.82
C ALA A 307 -15.26 -9.00 -23.01
N ASP A 308 -14.56 -8.33 -23.91
CA ASP A 308 -13.83 -8.97 -25.01
C ASP A 308 -12.41 -9.41 -24.62
N GLY A 309 -11.94 -9.18 -23.40
CA GLY A 309 -10.61 -9.55 -22.95
C GLY A 309 -9.51 -8.52 -23.24
N SER A 310 -9.83 -7.38 -23.85
CA SER A 310 -8.88 -6.28 -23.96
C SER A 310 -8.75 -5.47 -22.66
N ILE A 311 -7.54 -5.05 -22.32
CA ILE A 311 -7.27 -4.20 -21.15
C ILE A 311 -7.49 -2.72 -21.52
N PRO A 312 -8.19 -1.92 -20.70
CA PRO A 312 -8.32 -0.47 -20.92
C PRO A 312 -6.97 0.23 -21.07
N ALA A 313 -6.88 1.19 -22.00
CA ALA A 313 -5.62 1.86 -22.33
C ALA A 313 -5.02 2.64 -21.15
N GLU A 314 -5.87 3.18 -20.27
CA GLU A 314 -5.48 3.84 -19.03
C GLU A 314 -4.72 2.88 -18.11
N GLN A 315 -5.21 1.65 -17.95
CA GLN A 315 -4.59 0.61 -17.13
C GLN A 315 -3.26 0.14 -17.73
N VAL A 316 -3.21 -0.06 -19.06
CA VAL A 316 -1.96 -0.37 -19.78
C VAL A 316 -0.90 0.70 -19.54
N LYS A 317 -1.25 1.97 -19.72
CA LYS A 317 -0.33 3.10 -19.52
C LYS A 317 0.21 3.17 -18.08
N ILE A 318 -0.61 2.85 -17.08
CA ILE A 318 -0.17 2.80 -15.68
C ILE A 318 0.84 1.67 -15.49
N LEU A 319 0.56 0.45 -15.98
CA LEU A 319 1.47 -0.69 -15.88
C LEU A 319 2.79 -0.48 -16.63
N GLU A 320 2.76 0.13 -17.82
CA GLU A 320 3.98 0.50 -18.57
C GLU A 320 4.82 1.53 -17.81
N ASN A 321 4.20 2.55 -17.21
CA ASN A 321 4.92 3.53 -16.39
C ASN A 321 5.50 2.91 -15.11
N LEU A 322 4.78 1.97 -14.51
CA LEU A 322 5.29 1.18 -13.40
C LEU A 322 6.50 0.38 -13.86
N GLY A 323 6.43 -0.30 -15.00
CA GLY A 323 7.53 -1.05 -15.63
C GLY A 323 8.78 -0.23 -15.88
N ARG A 324 8.63 1.01 -16.37
CA ARG A 324 9.72 1.98 -16.51
C ARG A 324 10.43 2.21 -15.17
N TRP A 325 9.67 2.43 -14.10
CA TRP A 325 10.23 2.72 -12.78
C TRP A 325 10.81 1.48 -12.10
N THR A 326 10.11 0.34 -12.15
CA THR A 326 10.54 -0.92 -11.50
C THR A 326 11.79 -1.50 -12.15
N LYS A 327 11.92 -1.40 -13.48
CA LYS A 327 13.14 -1.82 -14.20
C LYS A 327 14.37 -1.02 -13.74
N LYS A 328 14.25 0.31 -13.62
CA LYS A 328 15.33 1.20 -13.17
C LYS A 328 15.72 0.93 -11.71
N ASN A 329 14.75 0.63 -10.85
CA ASN A 329 14.93 0.59 -9.40
C ASN A 329 14.78 -0.80 -8.78
N SER A 330 14.99 -1.87 -9.56
CA SER A 330 14.70 -3.26 -9.15
C SER A 330 15.35 -3.68 -7.82
N ASP A 331 16.63 -3.34 -7.61
CA ASP A 331 17.37 -3.58 -6.37
C ASP A 331 16.73 -2.93 -5.13
N ALA A 332 16.03 -1.80 -5.32
CA ALA A 332 15.35 -1.07 -4.27
C ALA A 332 13.90 -1.52 -4.07
N ILE A 333 13.46 -2.56 -4.77
CA ILE A 333 12.09 -3.09 -4.68
C ILE A 333 12.17 -4.52 -4.19
N TYR A 334 12.72 -5.42 -4.98
CA TYR A 334 12.64 -6.84 -4.73
C TYR A 334 13.58 -7.27 -3.61
N THR A 335 13.17 -8.27 -2.84
CA THR A 335 13.96 -8.81 -1.71
C THR A 335 14.28 -7.77 -0.61
N THR A 336 13.69 -6.58 -0.67
CA THR A 336 13.83 -5.56 0.36
C THR A 336 13.00 -5.88 1.61
N ARG A 337 13.32 -5.18 2.70
CA ARG A 337 12.71 -5.26 4.02
C ARG A 337 12.27 -3.86 4.43
N GLN A 338 11.40 -3.81 5.44
CA GLN A 338 10.97 -2.57 6.07
C GLN A 338 12.15 -1.63 6.31
N GLY A 339 11.95 -0.35 6.01
CA GLY A 339 13.00 0.66 6.13
C GLY A 339 13.25 1.13 7.56
N LEU A 340 13.88 2.30 7.65
CA LEU A 340 14.12 2.97 8.91
C LEU A 340 12.80 3.45 9.54
N PRO A 341 12.67 3.48 10.87
CA PRO A 341 11.58 4.15 11.54
C PRO A 341 11.48 5.62 11.13
N PHE A 342 10.27 6.19 11.13
CA PHE A 342 10.04 7.57 10.72
C PHE A 342 10.85 8.60 11.54
N ALA A 343 11.02 8.34 12.84
CA ALA A 343 11.88 9.16 13.70
C ALA A 343 13.33 9.22 13.21
N ASN A 344 13.84 8.13 12.62
CA ASN A 344 15.20 8.06 12.06
C ASN A 344 15.28 8.61 10.63
N TYR A 345 14.20 8.56 9.85
CA TYR A 345 14.13 9.16 8.52
C TYR A 345 12.69 9.58 8.20
N ARG A 346 12.47 10.90 8.01
CA ARG A 346 11.15 11.50 7.74
C ARG A 346 10.75 11.39 6.28
N GLY A 347 10.80 10.18 5.77
CA GLY A 347 10.42 9.82 4.42
C GLY A 347 10.32 8.31 4.32
N LYS A 348 10.17 7.81 3.10
CA LYS A 348 10.01 6.37 2.85
C LYS A 348 11.38 5.76 2.58
N SER A 349 11.69 4.63 3.21
CA SER A 349 12.95 3.92 2.98
C SER A 349 12.77 2.41 3.00
N ALA A 350 13.77 1.66 2.52
CA ALA A 350 13.82 0.21 2.60
C ALA A 350 15.25 -0.30 2.79
N LEU A 351 15.39 -1.49 3.38
CA LEU A 351 16.67 -2.17 3.54
C LEU A 351 16.78 -3.35 2.59
N SER A 352 17.98 -3.67 2.09
CA SER A 352 18.22 -4.98 1.46
C SER A 352 18.01 -6.12 2.46
N ALA A 353 17.81 -7.36 1.98
CA ALA A 353 17.62 -8.52 2.85
C ALA A 353 18.77 -8.75 3.86
N ASP A 354 20.01 -8.46 3.47
CA ASP A 354 21.19 -8.53 4.34
C ASP A 354 21.41 -7.27 5.20
N GLY A 355 20.57 -6.23 5.01
CA GLY A 355 20.65 -4.95 5.68
C GLY A 355 21.81 -4.07 5.26
N LYS A 356 22.61 -4.43 4.25
CA LYS A 356 23.82 -3.69 3.85
C LYS A 356 23.58 -2.59 2.81
N LYS A 357 22.36 -2.49 2.27
CA LYS A 357 21.91 -1.38 1.43
C LYS A 357 20.72 -0.70 2.09
N LEU A 358 20.72 0.62 2.13
CA LEU A 358 19.57 1.46 2.47
C LEU A 358 19.12 2.21 1.23
N PHE A 359 17.84 2.14 0.92
CA PHE A 359 17.21 2.86 -0.17
C PHE A 359 16.30 3.94 0.42
N LEU A 360 16.50 5.19 0.00
CA LEU A 360 15.61 6.30 0.31
C LEU A 360 14.77 6.61 -0.92
N TYR A 361 13.45 6.68 -0.75
CA TYR A 361 12.51 7.08 -1.79
C TYR A 361 12.19 8.57 -1.61
N LEU A 362 12.70 9.41 -2.52
CA LEU A 362 12.47 10.85 -2.51
C LEU A 362 11.26 11.16 -3.40
N GLU A 363 10.23 11.74 -2.78
CA GLU A 363 9.00 12.18 -3.44
C GLU A 363 9.12 13.64 -3.94
N GLU A 364 10.25 14.28 -3.65
CA GLU A 364 10.57 15.64 -4.04
C GLU A 364 11.98 15.72 -4.63
N ALA A 365 12.16 16.63 -5.58
CA ALA A 365 13.47 17.13 -5.96
C ALA A 365 13.95 18.13 -4.90
N LYS A 366 14.99 17.78 -4.16
CA LYS A 366 15.48 18.54 -3.00
C LYS A 366 17.00 18.50 -2.87
N ASP A 367 17.55 19.47 -2.16
CA ASP A 367 19.00 19.68 -2.09
C ASP A 367 19.68 18.72 -1.10
N PHE A 368 18.94 18.22 -0.11
CA PHE A 368 19.47 17.30 0.89
C PHE A 368 18.41 16.39 1.51
N ALA A 369 18.87 15.33 2.18
CA ALA A 369 18.08 14.47 3.05
C ALA A 369 18.84 14.23 4.37
N LYS A 370 18.13 14.05 5.48
CA LYS A 370 18.74 13.82 6.81
C LYS A 370 18.26 12.49 7.40
N ILE A 371 19.20 11.68 7.88
CA ILE A 371 18.96 10.45 8.64
C ILE A 371 19.48 10.68 10.07
N TYR A 372 18.73 10.26 11.07
CA TYR A 372 19.02 10.49 12.48
C TYR A 372 19.46 9.21 13.19
N GLY A 373 20.47 9.32 14.04
CA GLY A 373 20.91 8.24 14.92
C GLY A 373 21.44 7.00 14.17
N LEU A 374 22.01 7.17 12.98
CA LEU A 374 22.67 6.10 12.24
C LEU A 374 23.98 5.73 12.93
N THR A 375 24.15 4.48 13.37
CA THR A 375 25.36 4.04 14.08
C THR A 375 26.34 3.31 13.17
N THR A 376 25.91 2.90 11.97
CA THR A 376 26.75 2.33 10.93
C THR A 376 27.07 3.38 9.87
N ALA A 377 28.33 3.71 9.64
CA ALA A 377 28.71 4.71 8.63
C ALA A 377 28.55 4.16 7.19
N PRO A 378 27.98 4.95 6.25
CA PRO A 378 27.90 4.54 4.85
C PRO A 378 29.26 4.54 4.17
N VAL A 379 29.49 3.54 3.33
CA VAL A 379 30.70 3.36 2.51
C VAL A 379 30.57 4.11 1.18
N SER A 380 29.36 4.21 0.63
CA SER A 380 29.07 5.00 -0.57
C SER A 380 27.61 5.39 -0.62
N ALA A 381 27.29 6.42 -1.41
CA ALA A 381 25.94 6.85 -1.70
C ALA A 381 25.82 7.21 -3.19
N GLN A 382 24.67 6.90 -3.81
CA GLN A 382 24.41 7.19 -5.22
C GLN A 382 22.91 7.38 -5.48
N VAL A 383 22.56 8.07 -6.57
CA VAL A 383 21.19 8.10 -7.09
C VAL A 383 21.06 6.98 -8.13
N ILE A 384 20.09 6.08 -7.95
CA ILE A 384 19.94 4.93 -8.85
C ILE A 384 19.57 5.41 -10.26
N GLY A 385 20.32 4.94 -11.25
CA GLY A 385 20.12 5.26 -12.66
C GLY A 385 20.44 6.70 -13.04
N ASP A 386 21.23 7.41 -12.23
CA ASP A 386 21.85 8.69 -12.57
C ASP A 386 23.33 8.67 -12.19
N SER A 387 24.20 8.44 -13.18
CA SER A 387 25.66 8.40 -12.99
C SER A 387 26.30 9.77 -12.84
N ASN A 388 25.57 10.86 -13.14
CA ASN A 388 26.07 12.23 -13.07
C ASN A 388 25.78 12.88 -11.71
N ALA A 389 24.79 12.37 -10.98
CA ALA A 389 24.47 12.80 -9.64
C ALA A 389 25.68 12.67 -8.71
N LYS A 390 25.96 13.74 -7.97
CA LYS A 390 26.91 13.75 -6.86
C LYS A 390 26.15 13.70 -5.56
N VAL A 391 26.37 12.63 -4.79
CA VAL A 391 25.81 12.47 -3.44
C VAL A 391 26.94 12.64 -2.43
N ASN A 392 27.03 13.83 -1.84
CA ASN A 392 27.96 14.09 -0.74
C ASN A 392 27.27 13.74 0.58
N TYR A 393 28.02 13.29 1.58
CA TYR A 393 27.45 13.04 2.90
C TYR A 393 28.40 13.36 4.04
N ASN A 394 27.83 13.79 5.16
CA ASN A 394 28.54 14.08 6.40
C ASN A 394 27.74 13.50 7.57
N GLN A 395 28.42 12.75 8.44
CA GLN A 395 27.83 12.18 9.65
C GLN A 395 28.46 12.82 10.88
N ASP A 396 27.63 13.31 11.80
CA ASP A 396 28.11 13.85 13.07
C ASP A 396 28.40 12.74 14.12
N GLN A 397 28.95 13.15 15.26
CA GLN A 397 29.26 12.25 16.39
C GLN A 397 28.03 11.59 17.04
N ASN A 398 26.82 12.10 16.79
CA ASN A 398 25.56 11.54 17.27
C ASN A 398 24.94 10.57 16.25
N GLY A 399 25.60 10.36 15.11
CA GLY A 399 25.12 9.51 14.04
C GLY A 399 24.11 10.20 13.10
N ASN A 400 23.93 11.52 13.16
CA ASN A 400 23.06 12.22 12.22
C ASN A 400 23.81 12.41 10.90
N LEU A 401 23.26 11.85 9.83
CA LEU A 401 23.81 11.90 8.47
C LEU A 401 23.03 12.92 7.64
N ILE A 402 23.73 13.86 7.02
CA ILE A 402 23.18 14.73 5.97
C ILE A 402 23.71 14.25 4.62
N LEU A 403 22.81 13.94 3.70
CA LEU A 403 23.08 13.65 2.29
C LEU A 403 22.78 14.90 1.48
N SER A 404 23.73 15.41 0.69
CA SER A 404 23.54 16.56 -0.20
C SER A 404 23.61 16.12 -1.66
N PHE A 405 22.67 16.62 -2.46
CA PHE A 405 22.47 16.24 -3.84
C PHE A 405 22.89 17.39 -4.77
N ALA A 406 23.79 17.11 -5.70
CA ALA A 406 24.21 18.06 -6.73
C ALA A 406 24.23 17.40 -8.10
N ASN A 407 23.85 18.16 -9.14
CA ASN A 407 23.74 17.67 -10.53
C ASN A 407 22.82 16.43 -10.67
N THR A 408 21.79 16.35 -9.84
CA THR A 408 20.88 15.20 -9.80
C THR A 408 19.71 15.37 -10.75
N GLN A 409 19.50 14.38 -11.61
CA GLN A 409 18.28 14.18 -12.38
C GLN A 409 17.25 13.40 -11.56
N PHE A 410 16.38 14.12 -10.87
CA PHE A 410 15.27 13.52 -10.13
C PHE A 410 14.28 12.83 -11.09
N ASP A 411 13.83 11.64 -10.71
CA ASP A 411 12.78 10.90 -11.41
C ASP A 411 11.45 11.64 -11.27
N LYS A 412 10.65 11.64 -12.34
CA LYS A 412 9.32 12.27 -12.37
C LYS A 412 8.31 11.65 -11.41
N ASP A 413 8.54 10.42 -10.96
CA ASP A 413 7.66 9.72 -10.03
C ASP A 413 8.27 9.70 -8.62
N VAL A 414 9.32 8.91 -8.43
CA VAL A 414 10.07 8.80 -7.17
C VAL A 414 11.54 8.57 -7.47
N THR A 415 12.42 9.39 -6.88
CA THR A 415 13.88 9.21 -7.01
C THR A 415 14.37 8.27 -5.93
N VAL A 416 15.27 7.33 -6.28
CA VAL A 416 15.84 6.40 -5.30
C VAL A 416 17.31 6.72 -5.03
N VAL A 417 17.63 6.98 -3.78
CA VAL A 417 19.02 7.14 -3.30
C VAL A 417 19.42 5.85 -2.59
N GLN A 418 20.52 5.25 -3.02
CA GLN A 418 21.09 4.05 -2.40
C GLN A 418 22.32 4.43 -1.57
N LEU A 419 22.37 3.97 -0.34
CA LEU A 419 23.56 3.97 0.51
C LEU A 419 24.02 2.53 0.72
N ASN A 420 25.33 2.28 0.58
CA ASN A 420 25.94 0.99 0.83
C ASN A 420 26.72 0.99 2.14
N PHE A 421 26.71 -0.12 2.85
CA PHE A 421 27.36 -0.31 4.15
C PHE A 421 28.20 -1.58 4.14
N SER A 422 29.28 -1.61 4.92
CA SER A 422 30.13 -2.79 5.08
C SER A 422 29.47 -3.88 5.93
N GLU A 423 28.61 -3.47 6.87
CA GLU A 423 27.83 -4.31 7.77
C GLU A 423 26.34 -3.90 7.73
N PRO A 424 25.41 -4.71 8.27
CA PRO A 424 23.99 -4.36 8.32
C PRO A 424 23.76 -3.02 9.03
N VAL A 425 22.91 -2.18 8.46
CA VAL A 425 22.54 -0.85 8.98
C VAL A 425 21.97 -0.97 10.39
N LYS A 426 22.53 -0.18 11.31
CA LYS A 426 22.03 -0.03 12.68
C LYS A 426 21.67 1.43 12.94
N VAL A 427 20.56 1.63 13.64
CA VAL A 427 20.11 2.94 14.11
C VAL A 427 19.81 2.90 15.60
N THR A 428 19.96 4.04 16.29
CA THR A 428 19.51 4.21 17.68
C THR A 428 18.11 4.81 17.74
N ASN A 429 17.30 4.32 18.66
CA ASN A 429 16.00 4.93 19.01
C ASN A 429 16.16 6.12 19.97
N LYS A 430 17.33 6.26 20.60
CA LYS A 430 17.69 7.42 21.43
C LYS A 430 18.34 8.48 20.56
N ILE A 431 17.53 9.12 19.72
CA ILE A 431 18.02 10.15 18.80
C ILE A 431 18.47 11.37 19.59
N THR A 432 19.72 11.79 19.39
CA THR A 432 20.27 13.03 19.93
C THR A 432 20.52 14.01 18.78
N ASP A 433 19.64 15.00 18.66
CA ASP A 433 19.73 16.07 17.67
C ASP A 433 19.38 17.38 18.40
N PRO A 434 20.34 17.94 19.16
CA PRO A 434 20.09 19.08 20.04
C PRO A 434 19.60 20.28 19.24
N ALA A 435 18.60 20.97 19.77
CA ALA A 435 18.04 22.15 19.14
C ALA A 435 19.15 23.22 18.97
N PRO A 436 19.40 23.70 17.74
CA PRO A 436 20.35 24.78 17.55
C PRO A 436 19.81 26.07 18.17
N ALA A 437 20.72 26.91 18.65
CA ALA A 437 20.34 28.22 19.13
C ALA A 437 19.71 29.03 17.99
N LEU A 438 18.56 29.67 18.22
CA LEU A 438 17.89 30.47 17.20
C LEU A 438 18.84 31.49 16.55
N GLN A 439 19.69 32.15 17.34
CA GLN A 439 20.68 33.09 16.83
C GLN A 439 21.60 32.49 15.75
N SER A 440 22.00 31.22 15.92
CA SER A 440 22.85 30.53 14.93
C SER A 440 22.10 30.27 13.61
N LEU A 441 20.79 30.01 13.67
CA LEU A 441 19.95 29.87 12.48
C LEU A 441 19.71 31.22 11.79
N LEU A 442 19.50 32.28 12.58
CA LEU A 442 19.33 33.64 12.09
C LEU A 442 20.58 34.18 11.40
N GLU A 443 21.78 33.73 11.78
CA GLU A 443 23.06 34.15 11.19
C GLU A 443 23.60 33.19 10.11
N ASN A 444 22.91 32.07 9.86
CA ASN A 444 23.33 31.10 8.87
C ASN A 444 23.20 31.67 7.45
N ALA A 445 24.23 31.49 6.63
CA ALA A 445 24.22 31.91 5.22
C ALA A 445 23.22 31.10 4.37
N ASP A 446 22.97 29.84 4.73
CA ASP A 446 22.01 28.97 4.04
C ASP A 446 20.61 29.11 4.66
N ALA A 447 19.81 29.98 4.07
CA ALA A 447 18.45 30.27 4.56
C ALA A 447 17.50 29.07 4.45
N LYS A 448 17.68 28.23 3.43
CA LYS A 448 16.88 27.00 3.24
C LYS A 448 17.16 26.01 4.36
N LYS A 449 18.43 25.80 4.72
CA LYS A 449 18.80 24.95 5.86
C LYS A 449 18.28 25.51 7.18
N SER A 450 18.29 26.82 7.38
CA SER A 450 17.68 27.45 8.57
C SER A 450 16.16 27.26 8.62
N ALA A 451 15.45 27.47 7.51
CA ALA A 451 14.00 27.24 7.43
C ALA A 451 13.65 25.78 7.73
N TYR A 452 14.40 24.83 7.16
CA TYR A 452 14.28 23.41 7.46
C TYR A 452 14.46 23.14 8.96
N GLU A 453 15.50 23.68 9.58
CA GLU A 453 15.81 23.37 10.97
C GLU A 453 14.79 23.98 11.94
N ILE A 454 14.25 25.16 11.63
CA ILE A 454 13.12 25.75 12.37
C ILE A 454 11.90 24.81 12.29
N ALA A 455 11.52 24.38 11.08
CA ALA A 455 10.41 23.44 10.88
C ALA A 455 10.67 22.08 11.55
N ASN A 456 11.92 21.60 11.53
CA ASN A 456 12.36 20.36 12.15
C ASN A 456 12.15 20.37 13.67
N GLN A 457 12.58 21.45 14.33
CA GLN A 457 12.40 21.60 15.77
C GLN A 457 10.93 21.76 16.13
N LEU A 458 10.17 22.54 15.35
CA LEU A 458 8.74 22.71 15.56
C LEU A 458 7.97 21.39 15.44
N HIS A 459 8.28 20.57 14.44
CA HIS A 459 7.68 19.24 14.28
C HIS A 459 7.96 18.32 15.49
N LYS A 460 9.14 18.42 16.10
CA LYS A 460 9.49 17.72 17.35
C LYS A 460 8.78 18.29 18.59
N GLY A 461 8.02 19.37 18.45
CA GLY A 461 7.33 20.06 19.53
C GLY A 461 8.14 21.16 20.21
N THR A 462 9.28 21.56 19.64
CA THR A 462 10.09 22.69 20.14
C THR A 462 9.96 23.87 19.20
N ASN A 463 9.14 24.86 19.56
CA ASN A 463 9.05 26.09 18.79
C ASN A 463 10.17 27.07 19.20
N LEU A 464 11.19 27.19 18.35
CA LEU A 464 12.33 28.08 18.61
C LEU A 464 11.96 29.56 18.64
N LEU A 465 10.77 29.94 18.12
CA LEU A 465 10.33 31.33 18.06
C LEU A 465 9.44 31.73 19.23
N ASP A 466 9.09 30.81 20.13
CA ASP A 466 8.35 31.15 21.35
C ASP A 466 9.13 32.17 22.20
N ASN A 467 8.42 33.18 22.71
CA ASN A 467 8.98 34.26 23.53
C ASN A 467 10.08 35.10 22.85
N THR A 468 10.21 35.04 21.53
CA THR A 468 11.20 35.84 20.77
C THR A 468 10.67 37.20 20.32
N GLY A 469 9.38 37.46 20.51
CA GLY A 469 8.70 38.64 19.99
C GLY A 469 8.25 38.52 18.53
N ILE A 470 8.13 37.29 18.00
CA ILE A 470 7.34 37.03 16.79
C ILE A 470 5.87 37.40 17.02
N THR A 471 5.20 37.88 15.98
CA THR A 471 3.77 38.22 15.94
C THR A 471 3.06 37.30 14.95
N GLN A 472 1.74 37.14 15.10
CA GLN A 472 0.95 36.22 14.26
C GLN A 472 1.03 36.55 12.76
N ASP A 473 1.07 37.83 12.42
CA ASP A 473 1.15 38.34 11.04
C ASP A 473 2.59 38.56 10.56
N GLY A 474 3.58 38.33 11.42
CA GLY A 474 4.99 38.55 11.12
C GLY A 474 5.40 40.01 10.99
N MET A 475 4.52 40.95 11.35
CA MET A 475 4.76 42.40 11.32
C MET A 475 5.29 42.90 12.67
N ASP A 476 6.13 43.95 12.64
CA ASP A 476 6.67 44.61 13.83
C ASP A 476 7.39 43.70 14.86
N MET A 477 7.83 42.52 14.42
CA MET A 477 8.48 41.50 15.24
C MET A 477 9.67 42.07 16.03
N LYS A 478 9.77 41.70 17.31
CA LYS A 478 10.86 42.09 18.23
C LYS A 478 11.96 41.03 18.37
N ILE A 479 12.11 40.18 17.35
CA ILE A 479 13.19 39.19 17.27
C ILE A 479 14.54 39.91 17.31
N LYS A 480 15.40 39.50 18.24
CA LYS A 480 16.74 40.08 18.42
C LYS A 480 17.58 39.90 17.16
N LYS A 481 18.14 40.99 16.63
CA LYS A 481 18.99 41.02 15.44
C LYS A 481 20.42 41.39 15.82
N THR A 482 21.38 40.93 15.01
CA THR A 482 22.80 41.29 15.05
C THR A 482 23.23 41.79 13.67
N ALA A 483 24.45 42.33 13.57
CA ALA A 483 25.02 42.72 12.28
C ALA A 483 25.21 41.53 11.31
N LYS A 484 25.17 40.28 11.81
CA LYS A 484 25.31 39.05 11.02
C LYS A 484 23.98 38.40 10.66
N THR A 485 22.86 38.95 11.14
CA THR A 485 21.55 38.35 10.88
C THR A 485 21.27 38.32 9.38
N ASN A 486 21.03 37.12 8.85
CA ASN A 486 20.67 36.88 7.46
C ASN A 486 19.24 37.41 7.21
N PRO A 487 19.07 38.46 6.39
CA PRO A 487 17.77 39.04 6.09
C PRO A 487 16.81 38.03 5.44
N GLU A 488 17.33 37.05 4.70
CA GLU A 488 16.52 36.05 4.00
C GLU A 488 15.83 35.09 4.98
N VAL A 489 16.53 34.69 6.05
CA VAL A 489 15.96 33.86 7.12
C VAL A 489 14.86 34.63 7.83
N LEU A 490 15.11 35.89 8.20
CA LEU A 490 14.10 36.74 8.83
C LEU A 490 12.89 36.98 7.94
N ASN A 491 13.10 37.19 6.65
CA ASN A 491 12.01 37.38 5.70
C ASN A 491 11.16 36.12 5.56
N TRP A 492 11.78 34.93 5.52
CA TRP A 492 11.03 33.67 5.53
C TRP A 492 10.23 33.47 6.82
N ILE A 493 10.81 33.80 7.98
CA ILE A 493 10.13 33.77 9.28
C ILE A 493 8.92 34.71 9.28
N SER A 494 9.12 35.98 8.88
CA SER A 494 8.06 37.00 8.80
C SER A 494 6.93 36.55 7.88
N LYS A 495 7.28 36.12 6.66
CA LYS A 495 6.33 35.63 5.66
C LYS A 495 5.49 34.48 6.21
N ASN A 496 6.10 33.50 6.87
CA ASN A 496 5.41 32.29 7.33
C ASN A 496 5.02 32.34 8.83
N ALA A 497 4.95 33.54 9.42
CA ALA A 497 4.79 33.71 10.86
C ALA A 497 3.56 32.98 11.43
N GLU A 498 2.47 32.90 10.68
CA GLU A 498 1.26 32.16 11.08
C GLU A 498 1.52 30.68 11.44
N ALA A 499 2.46 30.02 10.74
CA ALA A 499 2.84 28.64 11.00
C ALA A 499 3.85 28.50 12.16
N LEU A 500 4.43 29.61 12.62
CA LEU A 500 5.50 29.67 13.61
C LEU A 500 5.06 30.36 14.93
N TYR A 501 3.93 31.06 14.92
CA TYR A 501 3.39 31.80 16.06
C TYR A 501 2.43 30.92 16.87
N GLU A 502 2.78 30.62 18.12
CA GLU A 502 1.97 29.80 19.03
C GLU A 502 1.54 28.45 18.43
N THR A 503 2.41 27.84 17.62
CA THR A 503 2.19 26.51 17.03
C THR A 503 2.91 25.42 17.83
N GLY A 504 2.37 24.21 17.76
CA GLY A 504 2.90 23.04 18.45
C GLY A 504 3.28 21.90 17.51
N ALA A 505 3.61 20.76 18.12
CA ALA A 505 3.94 19.52 17.41
C ALA A 505 2.87 19.19 16.35
N GLY A 506 3.33 18.72 15.19
CA GLY A 506 2.47 18.38 14.06
C GLY A 506 1.80 17.02 14.16
N LEU A 507 1.59 16.42 12.99
CA LEU A 507 1.01 15.09 12.86
C LEU A 507 1.96 14.01 13.38
N PRO A 508 1.44 12.92 13.96
CA PRO A 508 2.21 11.72 14.21
C PRO A 508 2.76 11.09 12.93
N ASP A 509 3.75 10.22 13.11
CA ASP A 509 4.40 9.43 12.06
C ASP A 509 3.41 8.75 11.11
N GLY A 510 3.74 8.78 9.81
CA GLY A 510 3.04 8.03 8.78
C GLY A 510 1.87 8.75 8.10
N HIS A 511 1.35 9.84 8.70
CA HIS A 511 0.27 10.62 8.08
C HIS A 511 0.74 11.50 6.92
N TYR A 512 1.96 12.05 7.02
CA TYR A 512 2.57 12.92 6.03
C TYR A 512 4.07 12.56 5.89
N SER A 513 4.55 12.47 4.65
CA SER A 513 5.97 12.26 4.33
C SER A 513 6.69 13.61 4.39
N GLY A 514 7.05 14.04 5.60
CA GLY A 514 7.66 15.35 5.84
C GLY A 514 7.39 15.91 7.24
N MET A 515 7.65 17.20 7.41
CA MET A 515 7.47 17.89 8.70
C MET A 515 6.13 18.60 8.74
N SER A 516 5.50 18.63 9.92
CA SER A 516 4.24 19.35 10.11
C SER A 516 4.18 20.03 11.47
N ALA A 517 3.28 21.00 11.60
CA ALA A 517 2.93 21.66 12.85
C ALA A 517 1.41 21.87 12.95
N LEU A 518 0.91 22.13 14.15
CA LEU A 518 -0.50 22.45 14.41
C LEU A 518 -0.61 23.82 15.05
N SER A 519 -1.65 24.57 14.66
CA SER A 519 -2.08 25.76 15.40
C SER A 519 -2.45 25.41 16.84
N LYS A 520 -2.45 26.42 17.73
CA LYS A 520 -2.82 26.27 19.14
C LYS A 520 -4.17 25.59 19.37
N ASP A 521 -5.17 25.93 18.57
CA ASP A 521 -6.52 25.33 18.58
C ASP A 521 -6.60 23.99 17.83
N LYS A 522 -5.51 23.58 17.18
CA LYS A 522 -5.35 22.39 16.33
C LYS A 522 -6.30 22.34 15.13
N GLN A 523 -6.89 23.47 14.72
CA GLN A 523 -7.76 23.55 13.55
C GLN A 523 -7.01 23.84 12.26
N THR A 524 -5.80 24.39 12.33
CA THR A 524 -4.95 24.60 11.17
C THR A 524 -3.74 23.67 11.23
N LEU A 525 -3.62 22.82 10.22
CA LEU A 525 -2.48 21.95 10.00
C LEU A 525 -1.51 22.60 9.01
N TYR A 526 -0.25 22.73 9.41
CA TYR A 526 0.81 23.23 8.55
C TYR A 526 1.68 22.07 8.05
N LEU A 527 1.84 21.95 6.74
CA LEU A 527 2.77 21.01 6.10
C LEU A 527 3.98 21.77 5.56
N PHE A 528 5.18 21.37 5.94
CA PHE A 528 6.42 21.94 5.44
C PHE A 528 6.94 21.08 4.28
N VAL A 529 6.86 21.63 3.08
CA VAL A 529 7.15 20.93 1.83
C VAL A 529 8.59 21.23 1.41
N GLU A 530 9.43 20.20 1.48
CA GLU A 530 10.83 20.28 1.07
C GLU A 530 10.97 20.27 -0.46
N GLY A 531 11.71 21.25 -1.01
CA GLY A 531 12.05 21.25 -2.43
C GLY A 531 10.84 21.31 -3.36
N THR A 532 10.90 20.58 -4.47
CA THR A 532 9.86 20.52 -5.51
C THR A 532 9.22 19.14 -5.55
N PRO A 533 7.95 18.97 -5.15
CA PRO A 533 7.26 17.69 -5.27
C PRO A 533 7.24 17.17 -6.72
N THR A 534 7.44 15.86 -6.89
CA THR A 534 7.32 15.21 -8.20
C THR A 534 5.87 14.99 -8.65
N GLY A 535 4.93 15.11 -7.71
CA GLY A 535 3.48 14.97 -7.89
C GLY A 535 2.73 15.51 -6.66
N GLN A 536 1.41 15.27 -6.61
CA GLN A 536 0.53 15.75 -5.53
C GLN A 536 1.00 15.32 -4.13
N ILE A 537 0.86 16.20 -3.15
CA ILE A 537 1.25 15.90 -1.76
C ILE A 537 0.17 15.04 -1.11
N ALA A 538 0.54 13.87 -0.61
CA ALA A 538 -0.38 12.93 0.02
C ALA A 538 -0.46 13.16 1.53
N LEU A 539 -1.68 13.21 2.06
CA LEU A 539 -2.00 13.27 3.48
C LEU A 539 -2.99 12.15 3.82
N LYS A 540 -2.54 11.22 4.67
CA LYS A 540 -3.28 10.00 5.03
C LYS A 540 -4.00 10.16 6.37
N GLY A 541 -5.13 9.48 6.53
CA GLY A 541 -5.79 9.33 7.83
C GLY A 541 -6.48 10.58 8.38
N LEU A 542 -6.75 11.61 7.57
CA LEU A 542 -7.47 12.80 8.02
C LEU A 542 -8.99 12.56 7.99
N LYS A 543 -9.68 12.59 9.13
CA LYS A 543 -11.15 12.41 9.20
C LYS A 543 -11.92 13.72 9.06
N ASN A 544 -11.26 14.85 9.26
CA ASN A 544 -11.86 16.17 9.19
C ASN A 544 -12.36 16.49 7.77
N ASN A 545 -13.35 17.39 7.69
CA ASN A 545 -13.59 18.10 6.45
C ASN A 545 -12.54 19.21 6.29
N ILE A 546 -12.07 19.41 5.07
CA ILE A 546 -11.13 20.49 4.75
C ILE A 546 -11.94 21.71 4.34
N SER A 547 -11.87 22.78 5.12
CA SER A 547 -12.53 24.04 4.79
C SER A 547 -11.80 24.78 3.68
N ARG A 548 -10.47 24.80 3.70
CA ARG A 548 -9.61 25.34 2.62
C ARG A 548 -8.17 24.89 2.78
N ILE A 549 -7.43 24.87 1.67
CA ILE A 549 -5.97 24.71 1.64
C ILE A 549 -5.36 25.93 0.97
N ARG A 550 -4.28 26.45 1.55
CA ARG A 550 -3.54 27.57 0.96
C ARG A 550 -2.04 27.48 1.22
N ILE A 551 -1.27 28.25 0.47
CA ILE A 551 0.15 28.50 0.74
C ILE A 551 0.25 29.60 1.80
N ALA A 552 0.89 29.31 2.94
CA ALA A 552 1.08 30.29 4.01
C ALA A 552 2.05 31.40 3.57
N GLY A 553 1.83 32.60 4.09
CA GLY A 553 2.64 33.79 3.78
C GLY A 553 2.46 34.42 2.40
N GLU A 554 1.77 33.73 1.48
CA GLU A 554 1.38 34.28 0.17
C GLU A 554 -0.13 34.26 -0.05
N GLY A 555 -0.85 33.31 0.55
CA GLY A 555 -2.32 33.29 0.60
C GLY A 555 -3.02 32.61 -0.57
N SER A 556 -2.29 32.10 -1.58
CA SER A 556 -2.87 31.33 -2.68
C SER A 556 -3.68 30.13 -2.18
N ILE A 557 -4.95 30.06 -2.57
CA ILE A 557 -5.78 28.88 -2.38
C ILE A 557 -5.39 27.84 -3.43
N ILE A 558 -5.19 26.60 -3.00
CA ILE A 558 -4.80 25.50 -3.88
C ILE A 558 -5.79 24.33 -3.77
N PRO A 559 -6.05 23.59 -4.86
CA PRO A 559 -7.03 22.53 -4.86
C PRO A 559 -6.50 21.25 -4.20
N HIS A 560 -7.42 20.37 -3.86
CA HIS A 560 -7.13 19.02 -3.39
C HIS A 560 -8.18 18.04 -3.90
N HIS A 561 -7.81 16.77 -3.91
CA HIS A 561 -8.66 15.66 -4.31
C HIS A 561 -8.57 14.56 -3.26
N ILE A 562 -9.65 13.80 -3.07
CA ILE A 562 -9.67 12.65 -2.17
C ILE A 562 -9.78 11.38 -3.00
N TYR A 563 -8.82 10.47 -2.81
CA TYR A 563 -8.82 9.14 -3.45
C TYR A 563 -8.97 8.04 -2.40
N ASN A 564 -9.35 6.83 -2.83
CA ASN A 564 -9.49 5.65 -1.98
C ASN A 564 -10.54 5.79 -0.86
N LYS A 565 -11.49 6.71 -0.99
CA LYS A 565 -12.59 6.81 -0.05
C LYS A 565 -13.70 5.85 -0.46
N LEU A 566 -13.75 4.69 0.20
CA LEU A 566 -14.88 3.79 0.08
C LEU A 566 -16.12 4.42 0.75
N TYR A 567 -17.25 4.53 0.02
CA TYR A 567 -18.44 5.22 0.52
C TYR A 567 -19.04 4.54 1.76
N TRP A 568 -18.84 3.23 1.90
CA TRP A 568 -19.34 2.40 3.01
C TRP A 568 -18.38 2.33 4.20
N SER A 569 -17.11 2.71 4.01
CA SER A 569 -16.09 2.58 5.05
C SER A 569 -15.99 3.84 5.91
N ALA A 570 -15.78 3.66 7.21
CA ALA A 570 -15.40 4.75 8.11
C ALA A 570 -13.94 5.21 7.92
N VAL A 571 -13.12 4.42 7.21
CA VAL A 571 -11.73 4.78 6.89
C VAL A 571 -11.75 6.01 5.98
N PRO A 572 -11.00 7.08 6.31
CA PRO A 572 -10.92 8.26 5.46
C PRO A 572 -10.13 7.94 4.17
N GLY A 573 -10.46 8.64 3.09
CA GLY A 573 -9.63 8.63 1.89
C GLY A 573 -8.30 9.34 2.11
N ILE A 574 -7.45 9.31 1.09
CA ILE A 574 -6.18 10.02 1.07
C ILE A 574 -6.38 11.35 0.38
N VAL A 575 -5.99 12.43 1.06
CA VAL A 575 -6.03 13.78 0.50
C VAL A 575 -4.77 13.99 -0.33
N TYR A 576 -4.95 14.40 -1.57
CA TYR A 576 -3.90 14.75 -2.52
C TYR A 576 -3.98 16.24 -2.83
N ILE A 577 -2.92 16.98 -2.51
CA ILE A 577 -2.86 18.44 -2.63
C ILE A 577 -2.01 18.81 -3.84
N ASP A 578 -2.57 19.64 -4.73
CA ASP A 578 -1.88 20.16 -5.90
C ASP A 578 -1.08 21.40 -5.53
N LEU A 579 0.25 21.31 -5.56
CA LEU A 579 1.14 22.44 -5.28
C LEU A 579 1.78 22.95 -6.59
N PRO A 580 1.40 24.14 -7.09
CA PRO A 580 1.96 24.68 -8.32
C PRO A 580 3.44 25.03 -8.16
N LYS A 581 4.28 24.63 -9.12
CA LYS A 581 5.75 24.77 -9.04
C LYS A 581 6.19 26.23 -8.98
N GLU A 582 5.45 27.11 -9.67
CA GLU A 582 5.68 28.55 -9.73
C GLU A 582 5.32 29.28 -8.43
N ARG A 583 4.66 28.60 -7.48
CA ARG A 583 4.28 29.15 -6.17
C ARG A 583 5.13 28.60 -5.02
N LEU A 584 6.17 27.82 -5.34
CA LEU A 584 7.09 27.30 -4.32
C LEU A 584 7.92 28.43 -3.70
N ASP A 585 8.03 28.41 -2.38
CA ASP A 585 8.98 29.26 -1.68
C ASP A 585 10.40 28.76 -1.92
N LYS A 586 11.32 29.69 -2.20
CA LYS A 586 12.74 29.37 -2.49
C LYS A 586 13.46 28.66 -1.34
N ASN A 587 13.02 28.91 -0.09
CA ASN A 587 13.61 28.32 1.09
C ASN A 587 12.85 27.06 1.49
N LEU A 588 11.59 27.23 1.90
CA LEU A 588 10.73 26.12 2.33
C LEU A 588 9.27 26.53 2.17
N THR A 589 8.51 25.74 1.42
CA THR A 589 7.09 26.02 1.20
C THR A 589 6.27 25.54 2.39
N VAL A 590 5.31 26.35 2.83
CA VAL A 590 4.40 25.99 3.93
C VAL A 590 2.98 25.97 3.41
N ILE A 591 2.30 24.83 3.53
CA ILE A 591 0.87 24.69 3.22
C ILE A 591 0.09 24.78 4.53
N ALA A 592 -0.92 25.63 4.57
CA ALA A 592 -1.88 25.71 5.67
C ALA A 592 -3.21 25.06 5.25
N ILE A 593 -3.64 24.06 6.01
CA ILE A 593 -4.87 23.31 5.83
C ILE A 593 -5.81 23.68 6.97
N LEU A 594 -6.86 24.43 6.67
CA LEU A 594 -7.89 24.77 7.64
C LEU A 594 -8.93 23.64 7.69
N LEU A 595 -9.14 23.10 8.88
CA LEU A 595 -10.08 22.03 9.17
C LEU A 595 -11.36 22.60 9.78
N ASP A 596 -12.46 21.88 9.62
CA ASP A 596 -13.77 22.22 10.19
C ASP A 596 -13.84 22.16 11.72
N LYS A 597 -12.93 21.40 12.33
CA LYS A 597 -12.79 21.19 13.78
C LYS A 597 -11.32 20.84 14.09
N PRO A 598 -10.91 20.78 15.37
CA PRO A 598 -9.57 20.32 15.73
C PRO A 598 -9.23 18.98 15.06
N VAL A 599 -7.96 18.79 14.71
CA VAL A 599 -7.49 17.63 13.94
C VAL A 599 -7.94 16.30 14.58
N ASP A 600 -8.57 15.46 13.76
CA ASP A 600 -9.12 14.16 14.10
C ASP A 600 -8.58 13.13 13.10
N LEU A 601 -7.77 12.21 13.61
CA LEU A 601 -7.00 11.28 12.80
C LEU A 601 -7.55 9.86 12.91
N TYR A 602 -7.47 9.15 11.79
CA TYR A 602 -7.62 7.72 11.72
C TYR A 602 -6.24 7.06 11.78
N ARG A 603 -6.05 6.18 12.76
CA ARG A 603 -4.91 5.27 12.85
C ARG A 603 -5.48 3.89 13.13
N GLU A 604 -5.11 2.93 12.30
CA GLU A 604 -5.71 1.59 12.32
C GLU A 604 -5.54 0.90 13.69
N LYS A 605 -6.59 0.20 14.13
CA LYS A 605 -6.43 -1.09 14.81
C LYS A 605 -6.61 -2.13 13.70
N ILE A 606 -5.52 -2.71 13.22
CA ILE A 606 -5.51 -3.50 11.97
C ILE A 606 -6.35 -4.77 12.12
N GLY A 607 -7.19 -5.01 11.12
CA GLY A 607 -8.00 -6.20 10.85
C GLY A 607 -8.50 -6.12 9.40
N ALA A 608 -9.03 -7.22 8.84
CA ALA A 608 -9.64 -7.18 7.52
C ALA A 608 -10.74 -6.10 7.48
N VAL A 609 -10.82 -5.33 6.38
CA VAL A 609 -11.96 -4.43 6.15
C VAL A 609 -13.14 -5.32 5.77
N GLU A 610 -13.78 -5.87 6.79
CA GLU A 610 -14.97 -6.70 6.65
C GLU A 610 -16.17 -5.77 6.53
N SER A 611 -16.68 -5.62 5.31
CA SER A 611 -18.11 -5.45 4.98
C SER A 611 -18.34 -4.39 3.88
N ASN A 612 -18.76 -4.86 2.70
CA ASN A 612 -19.48 -4.08 1.69
C ASN A 612 -21.01 -4.06 1.95
N LEU A 613 -21.46 -4.53 3.12
CA LEU A 613 -22.87 -4.49 3.54
C LEU A 613 -23.23 -3.06 3.95
#